data_AF-A0A3D3XM68-F1
#
_entry.id   AF-A0A3D3XM68-F1
#
_cell.length_a   1.000
_cell.length_b   1.000
_cell.length_c   1.000
_cell.angle_alpha   90.00
_cell.angle_beta   90.00
_cell.angle_gamma   90.00
#
_symmetry.space_group_name_H-M   'P 1'
#
loop_
_entity.id
_entity.type
_entity.pdbx_description
1 polymer ?
#
loop_
_entity_poly.entity_id
_entity_poly.type
_entity_poly.pdbx_seq_one_letter_code
_entity_poly.pdbx_strand_id
1 'polypeptide(L)'
;GMVYLLSFIMSFFGSGLSFIHSSGTFGIIFSLGVVVIAALNLVLDFDFIENGAEAGAPKYMEWVGALGLMVTLVWLYIEILRLLSKLQNRR
;
A
#
# COMPACT_ATOMS: atom_id res chain seq x y z
N GLY A 1 32.44 8.22 -17.75
CA GLY A 1 31.76 7.14 -18.50
C GLY A 1 30.87 6.31 -17.60
N MET A 2 31.45 5.37 -16.84
CA MET A 2 30.70 4.39 -16.04
C MET A 2 29.82 4.99 -14.92
N VAL A 3 30.23 6.12 -14.34
CA VAL A 3 29.44 6.83 -13.31
C VAL A 3 28.09 7.32 -13.85
N TYR A 4 28.00 7.71 -15.12
CA TYR A 4 26.74 8.17 -15.73
C TYR A 4 25.75 7.02 -15.99
N LEU A 5 26.25 5.83 -16.30
CA LEU A 5 25.44 4.64 -16.57
C LEU A 5 24.90 4.04 -15.27
N LEU A 6 25.71 4.07 -14.20
CA LEU A 6 25.27 3.77 -12.83
C LEU A 6 24.22 4.78 -12.34
N SER A 7 24.40 6.08 -12.60
CA SER A 7 23.38 7.10 -12.27
C SER A 7 22.09 6.94 -13.09
N PHE A 8 22.15 6.44 -14.33
CA PHE A 8 20.97 6.18 -15.16
C PHE A 8 20.15 5.00 -14.61
N ILE A 9 20.81 3.89 -14.26
CA ILE A 9 20.17 2.72 -13.64
C ILE A 9 19.68 3.06 -12.22
N MET A 10 20.49 3.78 -11.44
CA MET A 10 20.02 4.34 -10.16
C MET A 10 18.93 5.39 -10.33
N SER A 11 18.66 5.95 -11.51
CA SER A 11 17.48 6.79 -11.69
C SER A 11 16.19 5.94 -11.72
N PHE A 12 16.24 4.75 -12.33
CA PHE A 12 15.12 3.82 -12.33
C PHE A 12 14.84 3.21 -10.95
N PHE A 13 15.88 2.98 -10.13
CA PHE A 13 15.75 2.32 -8.81
C PHE A 13 15.90 3.25 -7.59
N GLY A 14 16.64 4.35 -7.71
CA GLY A 14 17.05 5.23 -6.61
C GLY A 14 16.60 6.69 -6.75
N SER A 15 16.32 7.20 -7.96
CA SER A 15 15.59 8.47 -8.11
C SER A 15 14.09 8.31 -7.84
N GLY A 16 13.60 7.09 -7.64
CA GLY A 16 12.33 6.86 -6.97
C GLY A 16 12.27 7.54 -5.60
N LEU A 17 13.38 7.65 -4.85
CA LEU A 17 13.40 8.38 -3.59
C LEU A 17 13.32 9.90 -3.78
N SER A 18 13.93 10.46 -4.84
CA SER A 18 13.98 11.91 -5.08
C SER A 18 12.80 12.45 -5.90
N PHE A 19 12.17 11.65 -6.76
CA PHE A 19 10.87 11.99 -7.39
C PHE A 19 9.70 11.79 -6.43
N ILE A 20 9.82 10.91 -5.43
CA ILE A 20 8.85 10.79 -4.32
C ILE A 20 9.10 11.84 -3.22
N HIS A 21 10.32 12.38 -3.09
CA HIS A 21 10.63 13.50 -2.18
C HIS A 21 10.50 14.89 -2.79
N SER A 22 10.40 15.03 -4.12
CA SER A 22 9.89 16.29 -4.65
C SER A 22 8.40 16.36 -4.32
N SER A 23 7.98 17.44 -3.70
CA SER A 23 6.63 17.83 -3.32
C SER A 23 5.66 17.97 -4.52
N GLY A 24 5.77 17.13 -5.55
CA GLY A 24 4.96 17.12 -6.75
C GLY A 24 3.62 16.44 -6.50
N THR A 25 2.54 17.11 -6.88
CA THR A 25 1.13 16.66 -6.81
C THR A 25 0.93 15.18 -7.24
N PHE A 26 1.77 14.68 -8.14
CA PHE A 26 1.78 13.30 -8.62
C PHE A 26 2.02 12.26 -7.52
N GLY A 27 2.93 12.52 -6.57
CA GLY A 27 3.24 11.60 -5.47
C GLY A 27 2.08 11.44 -4.49
N ILE A 28 1.25 12.48 -4.32
CA ILE A 28 0.02 12.44 -3.50
C ILE A 28 -1.09 11.70 -4.24
N ILE A 29 -1.33 12.03 -5.52
CA ILE A 29 -2.37 11.39 -6.33
C ILE A 29 -2.11 9.87 -6.43
N PHE A 30 -0.86 9.48 -6.66
CA PHE A 30 -0.49 8.06 -6.69
C PHE A 30 -0.76 7.36 -5.36
N SER A 31 -0.31 7.93 -4.24
CA SER A 31 -0.57 7.34 -2.91
C SER A 31 -2.05 7.33 -2.54
N LEU A 32 -2.83 8.32 -2.98
CA LEU A 32 -4.28 8.34 -2.81
C LEU A 32 -4.92 7.17 -3.58
N GLY A 33 -4.50 6.95 -4.83
CA GLY A 33 -4.96 5.82 -5.64
C GLY A 33 -4.62 4.46 -5.01
N VAL A 34 -3.40 4.31 -4.50
CA VAL A 34 -2.98 3.08 -3.80
C VAL A 34 -3.83 2.82 -2.55
N VAL A 35 -4.12 3.84 -1.75
CA VAL A 35 -4.94 3.68 -0.55
C VAL A 35 -6.40 3.36 -0.88
N VAL A 36 -6.96 3.94 -1.95
CA VAL A 36 -8.31 3.59 -2.41
C VAL A 36 -8.37 2.14 -2.88
N ILE A 37 -7.42 1.69 -3.69
CA ILE A 37 -7.35 0.29 -4.16
C ILE A 37 -7.17 -0.68 -2.98
N ALA A 38 -6.32 -0.34 -2.01
CA ALA A 38 -6.10 -1.15 -0.83
C ALA A 38 -7.34 -1.24 0.06
N ALA A 39 -8.08 -0.14 0.24
CA ALA A 39 -9.33 -0.15 0.98
C ALA A 39 -10.40 -1.01 0.29
N LEU A 40 -10.48 -0.96 -1.04
CA LEU A 40 -11.36 -1.83 -1.82
C LEU A 40 -10.98 -3.31 -1.68
N ASN A 41 -9.69 -3.64 -1.75
CA ASN A 41 -9.22 -5.01 -1.50
C ASN A 41 -9.57 -5.48 -0.09
N LEU A 42 -9.47 -4.62 0.92
CA LEU A 42 -9.84 -4.98 2.29
C LEU A 42 -11.33 -5.30 2.42
N VAL A 43 -12.20 -4.55 1.75
CA VAL A 43 -13.65 -4.83 1.71
C VAL A 43 -13.92 -6.16 1.02
N LEU A 44 -13.27 -6.43 -0.12
CA LEU A 44 -13.38 -7.70 -0.83
C LEU A 44 -12.84 -8.88 -0.01
N ASP A 45 -11.73 -8.68 0.71
CA ASP A 45 -11.17 -9.67 1.63
C ASP A 45 -12.16 -9.98 2.77
N PHE A 46 -12.86 -8.96 3.29
CA PHE A 46 -13.91 -9.12 4.30
C PHE A 46 -15.11 -9.90 3.76
N ASP A 47 -15.64 -9.51 2.60
CA ASP A 47 -16.77 -10.18 1.94
C ASP A 47 -16.44 -11.65 1.63
N PHE A 48 -15.21 -11.94 1.18
CA PHE A 48 -14.78 -13.30 0.88
C PHE A 48 -14.75 -14.17 2.14
N ILE A 49 -14.32 -13.61 3.28
CA ILE A 49 -14.26 -14.31 4.56
C ILE A 49 -15.66 -14.52 5.14
N GLU A 50 -16.55 -13.54 5.03
CA GLU A 50 -17.95 -13.65 5.46
C GLU A 50 -18.69 -14.72 4.66
N ASN A 51 -18.63 -14.65 3.32
CA ASN A 51 -19.22 -15.68 2.45
C ASN A 51 -18.61 -17.07 2.66
N GLY A 52 -17.30 -17.14 2.92
CA GLY A 52 -16.62 -18.40 3.23
C GLY A 52 -17.06 -19.00 4.57
N ALA A 53 -17.25 -18.17 5.59
CA ALA A 53 -17.75 -18.59 6.89
C ALA A 53 -19.22 -19.04 6.82
N GLU A 54 -20.08 -18.30 6.10
CA GLU A 54 -21.49 -18.67 5.88
C GLU A 54 -21.64 -19.97 5.07
N ALA A 55 -20.74 -20.21 4.12
CA ALA A 55 -20.68 -21.45 3.34
C ALA A 55 -20.22 -22.69 4.14
N GLY A 56 -19.92 -22.54 5.43
CA GLY A 56 -19.47 -23.63 6.30
C GLY A 56 -18.02 -24.07 6.04
N ALA A 57 -17.17 -23.15 5.58
CA ALA A 57 -15.76 -23.44 5.38
C ALA A 57 -15.10 -23.95 6.68
N PRO A 58 -14.08 -24.81 6.59
CA PRO A 58 -13.45 -25.40 7.76
C PRO A 58 -12.96 -24.37 8.78
N LYS A 59 -13.21 -24.59 10.07
CA LYS A 59 -12.82 -23.70 11.19
C LYS A 59 -11.36 -23.24 11.22
N TYR A 60 -10.46 -24.00 10.59
CA TYR A 60 -9.05 -23.61 10.47
C TYR A 60 -8.79 -22.57 9.36
N MET A 61 -9.73 -22.29 8.46
CA MET A 61 -9.58 -21.22 7.47
C MET A 61 -9.93 -19.86 8.07
N GLU A 62 -10.75 -19.83 9.14
CA GLU A 62 -11.12 -18.60 9.86
C GLU A 62 -9.89 -17.88 10.44
N TRP A 63 -8.95 -18.59 11.07
CA TRP A 63 -7.77 -17.94 11.66
C TRP A 63 -6.80 -17.40 10.62
N VAL A 64 -6.67 -18.06 9.47
CA VAL A 64 -5.84 -17.59 8.35
C VAL A 64 -6.48 -16.36 7.71
N GLY A 65 -7.80 -16.37 7.52
CA GLY A 65 -8.56 -15.21 7.04
C GLY A 65 -8.44 -14.02 7.99
N ALA A 66 -8.65 -14.23 9.29
CA ALA A 66 -8.52 -13.21 10.32
C ALA A 66 -7.09 -12.63 10.41
N LEU A 67 -6.06 -13.47 10.28
CA LEU A 67 -4.67 -13.02 10.24
C LEU A 67 -4.38 -12.18 8.98
N GLY A 68 -4.89 -12.60 7.82
CA GLY A 68 -4.80 -11.84 6.57
C GLY A 68 -5.42 -10.44 6.70
N LEU A 69 -6.65 -10.36 7.23
CA LEU A 69 -7.34 -9.09 7.49
C LEU A 69 -6.58 -8.19 8.48
N MET A 70 -6.02 -8.77 9.55
CA MET A 70 -5.23 -8.00 10.51
C MET A 70 -3.98 -7.40 9.87
N VAL A 71 -3.29 -8.15 9.01
CA VAL A 71 -2.10 -7.67 8.30
C VAL A 71 -2.46 -6.57 7.30
N THR A 72 -3.54 -6.73 6.53
CA THR A 72 -4.00 -5.71 5.57
C THR A 72 -4.45 -4.43 6.28
N LEU A 73 -5.13 -4.54 7.42
CA LEU A 73 -5.50 -3.39 8.26
C LEU A 73 -4.27 -2.63 8.77
N VAL A 74 -3.28 -3.32 9.34
CA VAL A 74 -2.05 -2.69 9.86
C VAL A 74 -1.26 -2.04 8.72
N TRP A 75 -1.19 -2.70 7.57
CA TRP A 75 -0.52 -2.14 6.40
C TRP A 75 -1.20 -0.85 5.92
N LEU A 76 -2.54 -0.87 5.82
CA LEU A 76 -3.34 0.29 5.39
C LEU A 76 -3.17 1.46 6.37
N TYR A 77 -3.15 1.18 7.69
CA TYR A 77 -2.88 2.18 8.72
C TYR A 77 -1.53 2.89 8.50
N ILE A 78 -0.45 2.14 8.28
CA ILE A 78 0.88 2.71 8.05
C ILE A 78 0.91 3.53 6.74
N GLU A 79 0.23 3.06 5.70
CA GLU A 79 0.20 3.77 4.41
C GLU A 79 -0.61 5.08 4.51
N ILE A 80 -1.70 5.12 5.27
CA ILE A 80 -2.42 6.36 5.60
C ILE A 80 -1.52 7.32 6.39
N LEU A 81 -0.79 6.83 7.40
CA LEU A 81 0.15 7.67 8.15
C LEU A 81 1.25 8.24 7.25
N ARG A 82 1.76 7.45 6.31
CA ARG A 82 2.75 7.90 5.33
C ARG A 82 2.17 8.94 4.37
N LEU A 83 0.92 8.76 3.95
CA LEU A 83 0.16 9.73 3.17
C LEU A 83 0.00 11.06 3.90
N LEU A 84 -0.46 11.00 5.15
CA LEU A 84 -0.64 12.17 6.01
C LEU A 84 0.68 12.87 6.28
N SER A 85 1.76 12.12 6.51
CA SER A 85 3.11 12.66 6.65
C SER A 85 3.57 13.39 5.39
N LYS A 86 3.33 12.84 4.19
CA LYS A 86 3.63 13.52 2.91
C LYS A 86 2.80 14.78 2.70
N LEU A 87 1.55 14.80 3.15
CA LEU A 87 0.67 15.98 3.11
C LEU A 87 1.17 17.05 4.09
N GLN A 88 1.56 16.67 5.30
CA GLN A 88 2.06 17.56 6.33
C GLN A 88 3.43 18.15 5.99
N ASN A 89 4.34 17.36 5.39
CA ASN A 89 5.69 17.76 5.03
C ASN A 89 5.76 18.69 3.79
N ARG A 90 4.61 19.20 3.33
CA ARG A 90 4.52 20.27 2.31
C ARG A 90 4.45 21.68 2.92
N ARG A 91 4.53 21.81 4.25
CA ARG A 91 4.76 23.09 4.94
C ARG A 91 6.21 23.25 5.36
#